data_AF-A0A1W1XHU9-F1
#
_entry.id   AF-A0A1W1XHU9-F1
#
_cell.length_a   1.000
_cell.length_b   1.000
_cell.length_c   1.000
_cell.angle_alpha   90.00
_cell.angle_beta   90.00
_cell.angle_gamma   90.00
#
_symmetry.space_group_name_H-M   'P 1'
#
loop_
_entity.id
_entity.type
_entity.pdbx_description
1 polymer ?
#
loop_
_entity_poly.entity_id
_entity_poly.type
_entity_poly.pdbx_seq_one_letter_code
_entity_poly.pdbx_strand_id
1 'polypeptide(L)'
;MNYCISGRCELHYKNNKVFYVGTGDFVAALLDNEQYKHSFPLGNYKGISIVTNEKKLDAFLKAIFVNTKITSFMLLQKIKEYGQYMVLLNNSTLQAIMKEIIEPDDSFWKEKSILKFTEVILLIINDDVEVSQVKGKHFDRNLTNKVKQIKKEVAENTELYTKIEEISKKYNINSNMLPLW
;
A
#
# COMPACT_ATOMS: atom_id res chain seq x y z
N MET A 1 -8.82 0.41 0.21
CA MET A 1 -7.89 1.15 1.10
C MET A 1 -7.22 0.14 2.01
N ASN A 2 -5.91 0.19 2.19
CA ASN A 2 -5.17 -0.73 3.05
C ASN A 2 -4.18 0.03 3.92
N TYR A 3 -4.09 -0.32 5.20
CA TYR A 3 -3.08 0.15 6.13
C TYR A 3 -2.22 -1.03 6.60
N CYS A 4 -0.90 -0.88 6.56
CA CYS A 4 0.02 -1.93 6.99
C CYS A 4 0.44 -1.72 8.45
N ILE A 5 0.09 -2.66 9.31
CA ILE A 5 0.45 -2.67 10.74
C ILE A 5 1.83 -3.28 10.92
N SER A 6 2.11 -4.39 10.23
CA SER A 6 3.43 -5.04 10.26
C SER A 6 3.67 -5.89 9.01
N GLY A 7 4.93 -6.07 8.65
CA GLY A 7 5.34 -6.86 7.50
C GLY A 7 5.42 -6.01 6.23
N ARG A 8 5.20 -6.64 5.08
CA ARG A 8 5.25 -5.96 3.78
C ARG A 8 4.33 -6.63 2.77
N CYS A 9 3.52 -5.84 2.08
CA CYS A 9 2.70 -6.29 0.96
C CYS A 9 3.29 -5.74 -0.34
N GLU A 10 3.49 -6.62 -1.32
CA GLU A 10 3.74 -6.25 -2.71
C GLU A 10 2.42 -6.15 -3.45
N LEU A 11 2.26 -5.07 -4.21
CA LEU A 11 1.09 -4.79 -5.02
C LEU A 11 1.49 -4.68 -6.47
N HIS A 12 0.81 -5.43 -7.33
CA HIS A 12 0.99 -5.35 -8.78
C HIS A 12 0.21 -4.16 -9.32
N TYR A 13 0.84 -3.41 -10.21
CA TYR A 13 0.29 -2.20 -10.82
C TYR A 13 0.41 -2.24 -12.34
N LYS A 14 -0.34 -1.36 -13.01
CA LYS A 14 -0.33 -1.20 -14.46
C LYS A 14 1.09 -0.98 -15.00
N ASN A 15 1.26 -1.34 -16.27
CA ASN A 15 2.53 -1.22 -17.01
C ASN A 15 3.69 -2.01 -16.38
N ASN A 16 3.42 -3.24 -15.92
CA ASN A 16 4.45 -4.14 -15.39
C ASN A 16 5.21 -3.58 -14.18
N LYS A 17 4.56 -2.75 -13.36
CA LYS A 17 5.15 -2.16 -12.17
C LYS A 17 4.69 -2.89 -10.92
N VAL A 18 5.54 -2.91 -9.90
CA VAL A 18 5.20 -3.36 -8.55
C VAL A 18 5.59 -2.30 -7.55
N PHE A 19 4.80 -2.12 -6.50
CA PHE A 19 5.16 -1.26 -5.38
C PHE A 19 4.95 -2.02 -4.06
N TYR A 20 5.61 -1.55 -3.01
CA TYR A 20 5.56 -2.18 -1.71
C TYR A 20 4.92 -1.25 -0.70
N VAL A 21 4.07 -1.83 0.15
CA VAL A 21 3.44 -1.18 1.30
C VAL A 21 4.06 -1.82 2.54
N GLY A 22 4.89 -1.07 3.25
CA GLY A 22 5.54 -1.48 4.49
C GLY A 22 4.80 -0.99 5.73
N THR A 23 5.27 -1.39 6.91
CA THR A 23 4.74 -0.92 8.21
C THR A 23 4.54 0.59 8.23
N GLY A 24 3.34 1.04 8.65
CA GLY A 24 2.98 2.45 8.75
C GLY A 24 2.53 3.09 7.43
N ASP A 25 2.67 2.39 6.30
CA ASP A 25 2.19 2.86 5.01
C ASP A 25 0.69 2.61 4.84
N PHE A 26 0.04 3.52 4.13
CA PHE A 26 -1.34 3.39 3.68
C PHE A 26 -1.46 3.52 2.18
N VAL A 27 -2.38 2.76 1.60
CA VAL A 27 -2.72 2.84 0.18
C VAL A 27 -4.22 2.97 0.00
N ALA A 28 -4.65 3.95 -0.80
CA ALA A 28 -5.98 3.98 -1.38
C ALA A 28 -5.86 3.68 -2.88
N ALA A 29 -6.67 2.74 -3.37
CA ALA A 29 -6.66 2.34 -4.77
C ALA A 29 -8.08 2.14 -5.24
N LEU A 30 -8.35 2.53 -6.49
CA LEU A 30 -9.55 2.12 -7.19
C LEU A 30 -9.34 0.68 -7.62
N LEU A 31 -10.33 -0.18 -7.42
CA LEU A 31 -10.33 -1.53 -7.96
C LEU A 31 -10.99 -1.47 -9.34
N ASP A 32 -10.26 -1.84 -10.39
CA ASP A 32 -10.83 -2.14 -11.70
C ASP A 32 -10.95 -3.66 -11.93
N ASN A 33 -11.36 -4.06 -13.14
CA ASN A 33 -11.52 -5.48 -13.49
C ASN A 33 -10.16 -6.23 -13.63
N GLU A 34 -9.02 -5.58 -13.40
CA GLU A 34 -7.73 -6.26 -13.37
C GLU A 34 -7.51 -6.99 -12.04
N GLN A 35 -6.77 -8.10 -12.10
CA GLN A 35 -6.41 -8.87 -10.92
C GLN A 35 -5.33 -8.14 -10.12
N TYR A 36 -5.73 -7.42 -9.07
CA TYR A 36 -4.81 -7.00 -8.01
C TYR A 36 -4.24 -8.24 -7.33
N LYS A 37 -2.97 -8.53 -7.57
CA LYS A 37 -2.25 -9.60 -6.88
C LYS A 37 -1.47 -9.01 -5.73
N HIS A 38 -1.81 -9.51 -4.53
CA HIS A 38 -1.05 -9.29 -3.33
C HIS A 38 0.00 -10.40 -3.22
N SER A 39 1.25 -10.04 -2.93
CA SER A 39 2.22 -11.00 -2.41
C SER A 39 2.85 -10.50 -1.12
N PHE A 40 3.35 -11.41 -0.28
CA PHE A 40 3.91 -11.10 1.03
C PHE A 40 5.37 -11.54 1.08
N PRO A 41 6.31 -10.71 0.60
CA PRO A 41 7.71 -11.09 0.41
C PRO A 41 8.43 -11.56 1.68
N LEU A 42 7.91 -11.14 2.86
CA LEU A 42 8.45 -11.49 4.17
C LEU A 42 7.76 -12.71 4.80
N GLY A 43 6.77 -13.32 4.13
CA GLY A 43 5.98 -14.44 4.64
C GLY A 43 4.97 -14.06 5.73
N ASN A 44 5.00 -12.83 6.24
CA ASN A 44 4.03 -12.30 7.19
C ASN A 44 3.51 -10.92 6.75
N TYR A 45 2.23 -10.67 7.04
CA TYR A 45 1.58 -9.38 6.84
C TYR A 45 0.41 -9.24 7.81
N LYS A 46 0.34 -8.12 8.51
CA LYS A 46 -0.80 -7.71 9.33
C LYS A 46 -1.23 -6.32 8.87
N GLY A 47 -2.50 -6.17 8.54
CA GLY A 47 -3.04 -4.90 8.05
C GLY A 47 -4.55 -4.81 8.18
N ILE A 48 -5.07 -3.62 7.94
CA ILE A 48 -6.51 -3.36 7.81
C ILE A 48 -6.82 -3.07 6.36
N SER A 49 -7.87 -3.71 5.84
CA SER A 49 -8.37 -3.50 4.49
C SER A 49 -9.82 -3.04 4.53
N ILE A 50 -10.10 -1.91 3.88
CA ILE A 50 -11.43 -1.35 3.73
C ILE A 50 -11.76 -1.34 2.24
N VAL A 51 -12.82 -2.07 1.89
CA VAL A 51 -13.33 -2.20 0.52
C VAL A 51 -14.77 -1.71 0.51
N THR A 52 -15.04 -0.76 -0.38
CA THR A 52 -16.37 -0.15 -0.53
C THR A 52 -16.60 0.23 -1.99
N ASN A 53 -17.81 0.70 -2.29
CA ASN A 53 -18.15 1.31 -3.57
C ASN A 53 -18.74 2.71 -3.34
N GLU A 54 -18.90 3.47 -4.41
CA GLU A 54 -19.36 4.87 -4.36
C GLU A 54 -20.69 5.00 -3.59
N LYS A 55 -21.68 4.18 -3.94
CA LYS A 55 -23.00 4.18 -3.29
C LYS A 55 -22.93 3.96 -1.77
N LYS A 56 -22.15 2.97 -1.32
CA LYS A 56 -21.99 2.66 0.11
C LYS A 56 -21.22 3.77 0.83
N LEU A 57 -20.19 4.33 0.20
CA LEU A 57 -19.39 5.39 0.78
C LEU A 57 -20.18 6.70 0.89
N ASP A 58 -20.96 7.07 -0.12
CA ASP A 58 -21.86 8.23 -0.07
C ASP A 58 -22.95 8.07 1.01
N ALA A 59 -23.55 6.88 1.12
CA ALA A 59 -24.53 6.62 2.17
C ALA A 59 -23.91 6.75 3.57
N PHE A 60 -22.69 6.23 3.76
CA PHE A 60 -21.92 6.37 4.99
C PHE A 60 -21.63 7.84 5.30
N LEU A 61 -21.10 8.61 4.35
CA LEU A 61 -20.75 10.02 4.55
C LEU A 61 -21.97 10.88 4.87
N LYS A 62 -23.13 10.63 4.23
CA LYS A 62 -24.38 11.32 4.53
C LYS A 62 -24.94 11.01 5.91
N ALA A 63 -24.70 9.81 6.43
CA ALA A 63 -25.12 9.43 7.78
C ALA A 63 -24.30 10.15 8.86
N ILE A 64 -23.01 10.43 8.58
CA ILE A 64 -22.12 11.14 9.52
C ILE A 64 -22.26 12.66 9.40
N PHE A 65 -22.35 13.17 8.18
CA PHE A 65 -22.45 14.60 7.91
C PHE A 65 -23.78 14.96 7.26
N VAL A 66 -24.75 15.33 8.09
CA VAL A 66 -26.04 15.84 7.60
C VAL A 66 -25.80 17.13 6.81
N ASN A 67 -26.28 17.20 5.57
CA ASN A 67 -26.13 18.33 4.65
C ASN A 67 -24.68 18.65 4.22
N THR A 68 -23.83 17.64 4.05
CA THR A 68 -22.47 17.84 3.53
C THR A 68 -22.38 17.93 2.01
N LYS A 69 -21.35 18.64 1.52
CA LYS A 69 -20.89 18.58 0.13
C LYS A 69 -19.85 17.47 -0.10
N ILE A 70 -19.37 16.84 0.97
CA ILE A 70 -18.38 15.76 0.90
C ILE A 70 -19.05 14.51 0.32
N THR A 71 -18.47 14.00 -0.75
CA THR A 71 -18.97 12.81 -1.46
C THR A 71 -17.81 11.87 -1.76
N SER A 72 -18.13 10.62 -2.07
CA SER A 72 -17.13 9.66 -2.55
C SER A 72 -16.39 10.17 -3.77
N PHE A 73 -17.02 11.02 -4.59
CA PHE A 73 -16.40 11.61 -5.78
C PHE A 73 -15.09 12.34 -5.45
N MET A 74 -15.03 13.09 -4.34
CA MET A 74 -13.81 13.82 -3.95
C MET A 74 -12.64 12.86 -3.68
N LEU A 75 -12.89 11.76 -2.96
CA LEU A 75 -11.89 10.73 -2.71
C LEU A 75 -11.45 10.05 -4.01
N LEU A 76 -12.41 9.69 -4.87
CA LEU A 76 -12.12 9.05 -6.15
C LEU A 76 -11.30 9.97 -7.06
N GLN A 77 -11.64 11.26 -7.12
CA GLN A 77 -10.91 12.25 -7.90
C GLN A 77 -9.47 12.38 -7.39
N LYS A 78 -9.29 12.52 -6.07
CA LYS A 78 -7.95 12.56 -5.47
C LYS A 78 -7.14 11.33 -5.85
N ILE A 79 -7.69 10.12 -5.73
CA ILE A 79 -7.00 8.88 -6.14
C ILE A 79 -6.67 8.87 -7.64
N LYS A 80 -7.55 9.40 -8.50
CA LYS A 80 -7.34 9.47 -9.96
C LYS A 80 -6.21 10.43 -10.33
N GLU A 81 -6.03 11.54 -9.61
CA GLU A 81 -4.92 12.48 -9.82
C GLU A 81 -3.54 11.79 -9.67
N TYR A 82 -3.47 10.69 -8.91
CA TYR A 82 -2.26 9.87 -8.73
C TYR A 82 -2.23 8.58 -9.57
N GLY A 83 -3.11 8.43 -10.56
CA GLY A 83 -3.08 7.29 -11.47
C GLY A 83 -3.81 6.05 -10.92
N GLN A 84 -4.97 6.23 -10.29
CA GLN A 84 -5.85 5.18 -9.75
C GLN A 84 -5.40 4.54 -8.43
N TYR A 85 -4.30 5.00 -7.84
CA TYR A 85 -3.91 4.68 -6.48
C TYR A 85 -3.06 5.81 -5.90
N MET A 86 -3.05 5.91 -4.58
CA MET A 86 -2.22 6.83 -3.83
C MET A 86 -1.63 6.08 -2.63
N VAL A 87 -0.37 6.39 -2.31
CA VAL A 87 0.33 5.82 -1.16
C VAL A 87 0.76 6.95 -0.25
N LEU A 88 0.40 6.84 1.02
CA LEU A 88 0.86 7.72 2.10
C LEU A 88 1.91 6.94 2.88
N LEU A 89 3.17 7.28 2.64
CA LEU A 89 4.31 6.59 3.23
C LEU A 89 4.57 7.07 4.65
N ASN A 90 4.51 6.17 5.62
CA ASN A 90 4.82 6.43 7.03
C ASN A 90 4.26 7.78 7.55
N ASN A 91 3.03 8.15 7.15
CA ASN A 91 2.44 9.45 7.46
C ASN A 91 2.00 9.48 8.94
N SER A 92 2.59 10.36 9.75
CA SER A 92 2.39 10.40 11.20
C SER A 92 0.93 10.69 11.61
N THR A 93 0.27 11.64 10.95
CA THR A 93 -1.14 11.97 11.19
C THR A 93 -2.02 10.75 10.95
N LEU A 94 -1.83 10.08 9.82
CA LEU A 94 -2.59 8.88 9.49
C LEU A 94 -2.32 7.73 10.47
N GLN A 95 -1.07 7.55 10.91
CA GLN A 95 -0.74 6.53 11.91
C GLN A 95 -1.43 6.78 13.25
N ALA A 96 -1.52 8.05 13.68
CA ALA A 96 -2.24 8.40 14.89
C ALA A 96 -3.72 8.01 14.79
N ILE A 97 -4.37 8.34 13.66
CA ILE A 97 -5.77 7.96 13.39
C ILE A 97 -5.93 6.43 13.37
N MET A 98 -5.05 5.73 12.66
CA MET A 98 -5.13 4.28 12.51
C MET A 98 -4.88 3.54 13.82
N LYS A 99 -4.01 4.08 14.70
CA LYS A 99 -3.76 3.51 16.03
C LYS A 99 -5.05 3.40 16.84
N GLU A 100 -5.87 4.44 16.85
CA GLU A 100 -7.18 4.44 17.55
C GLU A 100 -8.17 3.42 16.96
N ILE A 101 -8.05 3.09 15.67
CA ILE A 101 -8.86 2.03 15.03
C ILE A 101 -8.34 0.64 15.44
N ILE A 102 -7.03 0.47 15.57
CA ILE A 102 -6.38 -0.83 15.78
C ILE A 102 -6.38 -1.27 17.24
N GLU A 103 -6.25 -0.32 18.16
CA GLU A 103 -6.11 -0.56 19.60
C GLU A 103 -7.44 -0.25 20.29
N PRO A 104 -8.37 -1.23 20.44
CA PRO A 104 -9.62 -1.01 21.14
C PRO A 104 -9.36 -0.74 22.62
N ASP A 105 -9.66 0.48 23.07
CA ASP A 105 -9.38 0.95 24.42
C ASP A 105 -10.65 1.19 25.27
N ASP A 106 -11.84 1.12 24.67
CA ASP A 106 -13.10 1.33 25.39
C ASP A 106 -14.34 0.64 24.79
N SER A 107 -15.47 0.76 25.51
CA SER A 107 -16.77 0.21 25.14
C SER A 107 -17.39 0.81 23.89
N PHE A 108 -16.89 1.96 23.41
CA PHE A 108 -17.38 2.71 22.26
C PHE A 108 -16.43 2.63 21.06
N TRP A 109 -15.50 1.67 21.07
CA TRP A 109 -14.50 1.49 20.00
C TRP A 109 -15.12 1.44 18.60
N LYS A 110 -16.31 0.83 18.45
CA LYS A 110 -16.98 0.74 17.14
C LYS A 110 -17.40 2.11 16.63
N GLU A 111 -18.04 2.90 17.48
CA GLU A 111 -18.50 4.25 17.20
C GLU A 111 -17.31 5.18 16.94
N LYS A 112 -16.26 5.09 17.75
CA LYS A 112 -15.00 5.82 17.52
C LYS A 112 -14.33 5.43 16.22
N SER A 113 -14.28 4.14 15.88
CA SER A 113 -13.71 3.65 14.62
C SER A 113 -14.44 4.23 13.40
N ILE A 114 -15.75 4.43 13.49
CA ILE A 114 -16.54 5.12 12.45
C ILE A 114 -16.09 6.58 12.28
N LEU A 115 -15.89 7.30 13.39
CA LEU A 115 -15.40 8.68 13.36
C LEU A 115 -13.97 8.75 12.81
N LYS A 116 -13.09 7.84 13.25
CA LYS A 116 -11.70 7.77 12.79
C LYS A 116 -11.59 7.40 11.32
N PHE A 117 -12.41 6.47 10.83
CA PHE A 117 -12.47 6.18 9.41
C PHE A 117 -12.92 7.40 8.59
N THR A 118 -13.86 8.17 9.12
CA THR A 118 -14.26 9.45 8.52
C THR A 118 -13.11 10.45 8.49
N GLU A 119 -12.33 10.54 9.57
CA GLU A 119 -11.12 11.37 9.65
C GLU A 119 -10.08 10.97 8.59
N VAL A 120 -9.87 9.67 8.34
CA VAL A 120 -9.02 9.17 7.24
C VAL A 120 -9.51 9.69 5.88
N ILE A 121 -10.81 9.64 5.61
CA ILE A 121 -11.37 10.14 4.35
C ILE A 121 -11.13 11.64 4.21
N LEU A 122 -11.41 12.42 5.26
CA LEU A 122 -11.20 13.87 5.29
C LEU A 122 -9.74 14.24 5.07
N LEU A 123 -8.83 13.52 5.73
CA LEU A 123 -7.40 13.69 5.54
C LEU A 123 -7.07 13.50 4.06
N ILE A 124 -7.46 12.37 3.47
CA ILE A 124 -7.12 12.06 2.08
C ILE A 124 -7.64 13.11 1.09
N ILE A 125 -8.89 13.56 1.23
CA ILE A 125 -9.47 14.54 0.30
C ILE A 125 -8.90 15.95 0.48
N ASN A 126 -8.24 16.24 1.61
CA ASN A 126 -7.65 17.54 1.86
C ASN A 126 -6.44 17.78 0.95
N ASP A 127 -6.34 18.99 0.40
CA ASP A 127 -5.31 19.32 -0.60
C ASP A 127 -3.90 19.47 -0.02
N ASP A 128 -3.80 19.78 1.28
CA ASP A 128 -2.53 19.92 2.00
C ASP A 128 -1.89 18.58 2.37
N VAL A 129 -2.55 17.45 2.08
CA VAL A 129 -1.88 16.17 2.28
C VAL A 129 -0.76 16.04 1.28
N GLU A 130 0.47 16.07 1.79
CA GLU A 130 1.66 15.64 1.08
C GLU A 130 1.51 14.16 0.74
N VAL A 131 0.77 13.89 -0.34
CA VAL A 131 0.76 12.59 -0.97
C VAL A 131 2.14 12.47 -1.59
N SER A 132 2.98 11.64 -0.96
CA SER A 132 4.25 11.26 -1.56
C SER A 132 3.95 10.80 -2.98
N GLN A 133 4.36 11.58 -3.97
CA GLN A 133 4.17 11.18 -5.35
C GLN A 133 4.90 9.84 -5.47
N VAL A 134 4.18 8.75 -5.77
CA VAL A 134 4.72 7.39 -5.92
C VAL A 134 5.70 7.30 -7.11
N LYS A 135 6.04 8.43 -7.74
CA LYS A 135 7.05 8.58 -8.78
C LYS A 135 8.41 7.96 -8.42
N GLY A 136 8.69 7.68 -7.14
CA GLY A 136 9.97 7.08 -6.70
C GLY A 136 9.94 5.63 -6.19
N LYS A 137 8.80 4.94 -6.05
CA LYS A 137 8.75 3.64 -5.33
C LYS A 137 8.05 2.50 -6.07
N HIS A 138 8.01 2.56 -7.40
CA HIS A 138 7.63 1.41 -8.21
C HIS A 138 8.89 0.76 -8.81
N PHE A 139 8.89 -0.56 -8.87
CA PHE A 139 9.94 -1.36 -9.50
C PHE A 139 9.37 -2.03 -10.75
N ASP A 140 10.22 -2.26 -11.73
CA ASP A 140 9.84 -3.13 -12.85
C ASP A 140 9.62 -4.56 -12.33
N ARG A 141 8.52 -5.18 -12.76
CA ARG A 141 8.11 -6.51 -12.31
C ARG A 141 9.05 -7.59 -12.85
N ASN A 142 9.60 -7.44 -14.04
CA ASN A 142 10.56 -8.42 -14.57
C ASN A 142 11.84 -8.39 -13.73
N LEU A 143 12.36 -7.20 -13.42
CA LEU A 143 13.49 -7.02 -12.52
C LEU A 143 13.19 -7.62 -11.14
N THR A 144 12.01 -7.32 -10.58
CA THR A 144 11.59 -7.86 -9.28
C THR A 144 11.50 -9.39 -9.28
N ASN A 145 10.95 -9.99 -10.34
CA ASN A 145 10.86 -11.44 -10.48
C ASN A 145 12.25 -12.09 -10.56
N LYS A 146 13.18 -11.48 -11.31
CA LYS A 146 14.56 -11.96 -11.36
C LYS A 146 15.22 -11.90 -9.98
N VAL A 147 15.08 -10.79 -9.24
CA VAL A 147 15.61 -10.67 -7.87
C VAL A 147 15.03 -11.73 -6.94
N LYS A 148 13.73 -12.05 -7.06
CA LYS A 148 13.10 -13.13 -6.29
C LYS A 148 13.67 -14.51 -6.65
N GLN A 149 13.93 -14.77 -7.93
CA GLN A 149 14.57 -16.02 -8.38
C GLN A 149 16.00 -16.14 -7.85
N ILE A 150 16.78 -15.06 -7.90
CA ILE A 150 18.13 -14.99 -7.34
C ILE A 150 18.09 -15.32 -5.84
N LYS A 151 17.20 -14.65 -5.08
CA LYS A 151 17.04 -14.90 -3.64
C LYS A 151 16.72 -16.37 -3.37
N LYS A 152 15.80 -16.96 -4.16
CA LYS A 152 15.40 -18.37 -4.01
C LYS A 152 16.60 -19.29 -4.26
N GLU A 153 17.31 -19.10 -5.37
CA GLU A 153 18.46 -19.94 -5.74
C GLU A 153 19.58 -19.88 -4.69
N VAL A 154 19.93 -18.68 -4.22
CA VAL A 154 20.97 -18.51 -3.18
C VAL A 154 20.53 -19.14 -1.86
N ALA A 155 19.27 -18.97 -1.47
CA ALA A 155 18.74 -19.55 -0.23
C ALA A 155 18.62 -21.09 -0.28
N GLU A 156 18.44 -21.68 -1.47
CA GLU A 156 18.40 -23.13 -1.66
C GLU A 156 19.80 -23.75 -1.73
N ASN A 157 20.86 -22.96 -1.94
CA ASN A 157 22.24 -23.42 -2.13
C ASN A 157 23.23 -22.70 -1.19
N THR A 158 22.93 -22.66 0.11
CA THR A 158 23.72 -21.92 1.11
C THR A 158 25.18 -22.37 1.25
N GLU A 159 25.48 -23.61 0.85
CA GLU A 159 26.83 -24.19 0.88
C GLU A 159 27.71 -23.71 -0.28
N LEU A 160 27.11 -23.13 -1.33
CA LEU A 160 27.82 -22.68 -2.53
C LEU A 160 28.14 -21.19 -2.42
N TYR A 161 29.44 -20.89 -2.35
CA TYR A 161 29.91 -19.52 -2.53
C TYR A 161 29.65 -19.07 -3.97
N THR A 162 28.66 -18.18 -4.14
CA THR A 162 28.28 -17.64 -5.46
C THR A 162 28.68 -16.18 -5.55
N LYS A 163 29.46 -15.81 -6.57
CA LYS A 163 29.89 -14.42 -6.74
C LYS A 163 28.77 -13.56 -7.34
N ILE A 164 28.72 -12.28 -6.95
CA ILE A 164 27.75 -11.33 -7.51
C ILE A 164 27.89 -11.23 -9.03
N GLU A 165 29.11 -11.30 -9.57
CA GLU A 165 29.35 -11.24 -11.02
C GLU A 165 28.77 -12.44 -11.76
N GLU A 166 28.77 -13.63 -11.14
CA GLU A 166 28.21 -14.85 -11.70
C GLU A 166 26.68 -14.76 -11.76
N ILE A 167 26.06 -14.27 -10.69
CA ILE A 167 24.62 -13.99 -10.63
C ILE A 167 24.23 -12.95 -11.67
N SER A 168 24.98 -11.85 -11.75
CA SER A 168 24.73 -10.76 -12.72
C SER A 168 24.77 -11.26 -14.16
N LYS A 169 25.75 -12.08 -14.52
CA LYS A 169 25.84 -12.70 -15.85
C LYS A 169 24.67 -13.65 -16.10
N LYS A 170 24.37 -14.55 -15.14
CA LYS A 170 23.32 -15.56 -15.27
C LYS A 170 21.93 -14.94 -15.49
N TYR A 171 21.60 -13.88 -14.74
CA TYR A 171 20.28 -13.26 -14.80
C TYR A 171 20.20 -12.02 -15.70
N ASN A 172 21.31 -11.63 -16.32
CA ASN A 172 21.44 -10.40 -17.11
C ASN A 172 20.90 -9.18 -16.32
N ILE A 173 21.48 -8.97 -15.13
CA ILE A 173 21.19 -7.85 -14.22
C ILE A 173 22.51 -7.14 -13.89
N ASN A 174 22.48 -5.80 -13.89
CA ASN A 174 23.61 -4.99 -13.45
C ASN A 174 23.93 -5.30 -11.96
N SER A 175 25.19 -5.64 -11.67
CA SER A 175 25.66 -5.97 -10.31
C SER A 175 25.33 -4.89 -9.29
N ASN A 176 25.29 -3.61 -9.69
CA ASN A 176 24.95 -2.49 -8.83
C ASN A 176 23.47 -2.46 -8.38
N MET A 177 22.60 -3.27 -9.01
CA MET A 177 21.18 -3.41 -8.61
C MET A 177 20.95 -4.55 -7.62
N LEU A 178 21.96 -5.37 -7.34
CA LEU A 178 21.86 -6.43 -6.34
C LEU A 178 22.30 -5.85 -4.99
N PRO A 179 21.51 -6.01 -3.92
CA PRO A 179 21.92 -5.54 -2.60
C PRO A 179 23.22 -6.24 -2.18
N LEU A 180 24.13 -5.48 -1.56
CA LEU A 180 25.23 -6.06 -0.79
C LEU A 180 24.58 -6.81 0.37
N TRP A 181 24.70 -8.14 0.35
CA TRP A 181 24.09 -9.06 1.32
C TRP A 181 24.72 -8.91 2.70
#